data_AF-A0A819QIB5-F1
#
_entry.id   AF-A0A819QIB5-F1
#
_cell.length_a   1.000
_cell.length_b   1.000
_cell.length_c   1.000
_cell.angle_alpha   90.00
_cell.angle_beta   90.00
_cell.angle_gamma   90.00
#
_symmetry.space_group_name_H-M   'P 1'
#
loop_
_entity.id
_entity.type
_entity.pdbx_description
1 polymer ?
#
loop_
_entity_poly.entity_id
_entity_poly.type
_entity_poly.pdbx_seq_one_letter_code
_entity_poly.pdbx_strand_id
1 'polypeptide(L)'
;PSRILIMTSNHPEQIDPALLRPGRIDIKLEFKKCTKSISKEITEFFFDKTNLVDISQLHDNVHSPANIISACMSSTDGKQTVQLLSEQVLPNVVVEAQHILSYNEQ
;
A
#
# COMPACT_ATOMS: atom_id res chain seq x y z
N PRO A 1 21.41 24.83 -15.66
CA PRO A 1 20.53 23.67 -15.94
C PRO A 1 20.20 22.88 -14.66
N SER A 2 18.92 22.85 -14.28
CA SER A 2 18.44 22.12 -13.10
C SER A 2 18.03 20.70 -13.49
N ARG A 3 18.58 19.69 -12.82
CA ARG A 3 18.25 18.27 -13.02
C ARG A 3 17.71 17.71 -11.70
N ILE A 4 16.65 16.93 -11.77
CA ILE A 4 16.09 16.19 -10.64
C ILE A 4 16.30 14.70 -10.93
N LEU A 5 16.90 13.98 -9.98
CA LEU A 5 17.04 12.54 -10.04
C LEU A 5 16.05 11.91 -9.06
N ILE A 6 15.26 10.95 -9.53
CA ILE A 6 14.35 10.16 -8.72
C ILE A 6 14.87 8.73 -8.70
N MET A 7 14.92 8.14 -7.51
CA MET A 7 15.33 6.75 -7.28
C MET A 7 14.25 6.08 -6.42
N THR A 8 14.02 4.79 -6.64
CA THR A 8 13.05 3.99 -5.90
C THR A 8 13.73 2.72 -5.39
N SER A 9 13.45 2.33 -4.14
CA SER A 9 13.91 1.06 -3.58
C SER A 9 12.85 0.51 -2.63
N ASN A 10 12.64 -0.81 -2.68
CA ASN A 10 11.82 -1.52 -1.69
C ASN A 10 12.63 -1.86 -0.42
N HIS A 11 13.97 -1.72 -0.48
CA HIS A 11 14.91 -1.99 0.62
C HIS A 11 15.79 -0.76 0.87
N PRO A 12 15.23 0.36 1.39
CA PRO A 12 15.98 1.58 1.63
C PRO A 12 17.12 1.41 2.66
N GLU A 13 17.02 0.42 3.56
CA GLU A 13 18.03 0.04 4.55
C GLU A 13 19.32 -0.55 3.95
N GLN A 14 19.23 -1.07 2.72
CA GLN A 14 20.37 -1.65 1.99
C GLN A 14 21.09 -0.64 1.09
N ILE A 15 20.62 0.60 1.04
CA ILE A 15 21.25 1.66 0.24
C ILE A 15 22.58 2.07 0.89
N ASP A 16 23.62 2.25 0.07
CA ASP A 16 24.92 2.73 0.53
C ASP A 16 24.76 4.04 1.33
N PRO A 17 25.21 4.09 2.60
CA PRO A 17 25.13 5.29 3.43
C PRO A 17 25.77 6.54 2.82
N ALA A 18 26.74 6.39 1.91
CA ALA A 18 27.34 7.50 1.17
C ALA A 18 26.34 8.23 0.27
N LEU A 19 25.30 7.55 -0.23
CA LEU A 19 24.23 8.16 -1.03
C LEU A 19 23.25 8.97 -0.18
N LEU A 20 23.18 8.71 1.12
CA LEU A 20 22.30 9.41 2.06
C LEU A 20 22.93 10.68 2.64
N ARG A 21 24.16 11.01 2.27
CA ARG A 21 24.85 12.21 2.74
C ARG A 21 24.22 13.49 2.15
N PRO A 22 24.23 14.61 2.88
CA PRO A 22 23.71 15.89 2.38
C PRO A 22 24.33 16.30 1.03
N GLY A 23 23.52 16.80 0.10
CA GLY A 23 23.95 17.15 -1.26
C GLY A 23 23.94 15.99 -2.26
N ARG A 24 23.42 14.82 -1.85
CA ARG A 24 23.11 13.67 -2.71
C ARG A 24 21.60 13.43 -2.74
N ILE A 25 21.08 12.57 -1.85
CA ILE A 25 19.65 12.34 -1.69
C ILE A 25 19.15 13.23 -0.55
N ASP A 26 18.55 14.37 -0.91
CA ASP A 26 18.08 15.36 0.06
C ASP A 26 16.62 15.11 0.51
N ILE A 27 15.82 14.41 -0.30
CA ILE A 27 14.40 14.12 -0.03
C ILE A 27 14.18 12.61 0.03
N LYS A 28 13.53 12.15 1.10
CA LYS A 28 13.13 10.75 1.29
C LYS A 28 11.63 10.68 1.51
N LEU A 29 10.95 9.88 0.69
CA LEU A 29 9.51 9.66 0.78
C LEU A 29 9.26 8.16 0.94
N GLU A 30 8.53 7.81 1.99
CA GLU A 30 8.13 6.43 2.25
C GLU A 30 6.71 6.20 1.70
N PHE A 31 6.56 5.20 0.84
CA PHE A 31 5.26 4.81 0.28
C PHE A 31 4.71 3.63 1.08
N LYS A 32 3.61 3.85 1.80
CA LYS A 32 2.95 2.84 2.63
C LYS A 32 1.79 2.18 1.88
N LYS A 33 1.27 1.10 2.46
CA LYS A 33 -0.02 0.51 2.07
C LYS A 33 -1.15 1.53 2.28
N CYS A 34 -2.27 1.34 1.58
CA CYS A 34 -3.39 2.28 1.62
C CYS A 34 -4.11 2.27 2.96
N THR A 35 -4.49 3.45 3.43
CA THR A 35 -5.55 3.59 4.43
C THR A 35 -6.90 3.29 3.79
N LYS A 36 -7.92 3.00 4.61
CA LYS A 36 -9.30 2.83 4.17
C LYS A 36 -9.82 4.04 3.39
N SER A 37 -9.42 5.25 3.78
CA SER A 37 -9.79 6.48 3.07
C SER A 37 -9.20 6.52 1.66
N ILE A 38 -7.92 6.17 1.49
CA ILE A 38 -7.28 6.10 0.18
C ILE A 38 -7.91 4.97 -0.65
N SER A 39 -8.17 3.82 -0.04
CA SER A 39 -8.85 2.71 -0.73
C SER A 39 -10.23 3.13 -1.22
N LYS A 40 -11.00 3.86 -0.40
CA LYS A 40 -12.29 4.43 -0.79
C LYS A 40 -12.13 5.36 -1.98
N GLU A 41 -11.17 6.29 -1.93
CA GLU A 41 -10.94 7.27 -2.99
C GLU A 41 -10.57 6.60 -4.32
N ILE A 42 -9.69 5.59 -4.29
CA ILE A 42 -9.33 4.82 -5.49
C ILE A 42 -10.56 4.13 -6.08
N THR A 43 -11.37 3.46 -5.25
CA THR A 43 -12.56 2.75 -5.71
C THR A 43 -13.63 3.70 -6.25
N GLU A 44 -13.91 4.81 -5.55
CA GLU A 44 -14.86 5.83 -6.00
C GLU A 44 -14.39 6.54 -7.27
N PHE A 45 -13.07 6.71 -7.44
CA PHE A 45 -12.50 7.25 -8.67
C PHE A 45 -12.67 6.27 -9.84
N PHE A 46 -12.48 4.97 -9.61
CA PHE A 46 -12.58 3.95 -10.67
C PHE A 46 -14.00 3.74 -11.20
N PHE A 47 -15.02 3.81 -10.31
CA PHE A 47 -16.43 3.53 -10.65
C PHE A 47 -17.32 4.77 -10.77
N ASP A 48 -16.72 5.94 -10.94
CA ASP A 48 -17.35 7.26 -10.84
C ASP A 48 -17.95 7.57 -9.45
N LYS A 49 -17.69 8.79 -8.95
CA LYS A 49 -18.02 9.26 -7.58
C LYS A 49 -19.52 9.21 -7.18
N THR A 50 -20.37 8.70 -8.05
CA THR A 50 -21.80 8.47 -7.82
C THR A 50 -22.06 7.21 -6.99
N ASN A 51 -21.13 6.26 -6.93
CA ASN A 51 -21.24 5.07 -6.09
C ASN A 51 -20.57 5.32 -4.73
N LEU A 52 -21.36 5.71 -3.73
CA LEU A 52 -20.88 5.75 -2.34
C LEU A 52 -20.47 4.34 -1.91
N VAL A 53 -19.17 4.14 -1.72
CA VAL A 53 -18.61 2.84 -1.32
C VAL A 53 -18.60 2.73 0.19
N ASP A 54 -19.29 1.73 0.73
CA ASP A 54 -19.17 1.35 2.14
C ASP A 54 -17.85 0.58 2.34
N ILE A 55 -16.96 1.14 3.15
CA ILE A 55 -15.62 0.62 3.44
C ILE A 55 -15.50 0.04 4.85
N SER A 56 -16.61 -0.18 5.54
CA SER A 56 -16.61 -0.67 6.93
C SER A 56 -15.89 -2.02 7.11
N GLN A 57 -15.83 -2.82 6.05
CA GLN A 57 -15.19 -4.14 6.03
C GLN A 57 -13.69 -4.11 5.71
N LEU A 58 -13.14 -2.95 5.30
CA LEU A 58 -11.72 -2.83 5.01
C LEU A 58 -10.91 -2.55 6.27
N HIS A 59 -9.60 -2.80 6.19
CA HIS A 59 -8.64 -2.48 7.24
C HIS A 59 -7.54 -1.57 6.69
N ASP A 60 -7.03 -0.67 7.54
CA ASP A 60 -5.94 0.24 7.17
C ASP A 60 -4.64 -0.54 6.96
N ASN A 61 -3.83 -0.09 6.01
CA ASN A 61 -2.47 -0.60 5.74
C ASN A 61 -2.39 -2.09 5.37
N VAL A 62 -3.44 -2.63 4.75
CA VAL A 62 -3.44 -4.03 4.25
C VAL A 62 -3.11 -4.10 2.76
N HIS A 63 -3.82 -3.31 1.95
CA HIS A 63 -3.75 -3.40 0.50
C HIS A 63 -2.82 -2.32 -0.08
N SER A 64 -2.09 -2.67 -1.14
CA SER A 64 -1.38 -1.68 -1.96
C SER A 64 -2.34 -1.03 -2.96
N PRO A 65 -2.01 0.16 -3.50
CA PRO A 65 -2.81 0.77 -4.57
C PRO A 65 -3.02 -0.17 -5.77
N ALA A 66 -1.99 -0.94 -6.16
CA ALA A 66 -2.06 -1.89 -7.27
C ALA A 66 -3.04 -3.04 -6.99
N ASN A 67 -3.08 -3.56 -5.75
CA ASN A 67 -4.03 -4.60 -5.37
C ASN A 67 -5.48 -4.10 -5.43
N ILE A 68 -5.74 -2.87 -4.97
CA ILE A 68 -7.08 -2.25 -5.02
C ILE A 68 -7.52 -2.04 -6.47
N ILE A 69 -6.64 -1.51 -7.33
CA ILE A 69 -6.93 -1.32 -8.76
C ILE A 69 -7.23 -2.67 -9.43
N SER A 70 -6.45 -3.70 -9.14
CA SER A 70 -6.69 -5.06 -9.67
C SER A 70 -8.06 -5.61 -9.24
N ALA A 71 -8.43 -5.41 -7.97
CA ALA A 71 -9.76 -5.75 -7.47
C ALA A 71 -10.88 -4.98 -8.19
N CYS A 72 -10.68 -3.69 -8.44
CA CYS A 72 -11.62 -2.87 -9.22
C CYS A 72 -11.78 -3.41 -10.65
N MET A 73 -10.67 -3.73 -11.32
CA MET A 73 -10.69 -4.30 -12.67
C MET A 73 -11.40 -5.66 -12.75
N SER A 74 -11.44 -6.38 -11.63
CA SER A 74 -12.07 -7.70 -11.52
C SER A 74 -13.51 -7.63 -11.00
N SER A 75 -14.03 -6.43 -10.74
CA SER A 75 -15.35 -6.19 -10.14
C SER A 75 -16.24 -5.36 -11.07
N THR A 76 -17.55 -5.50 -10.92
CA THR A 76 -18.54 -4.69 -11.67
C THR A 76 -18.81 -3.35 -11.03
N ASP A 77 -18.66 -3.25 -9.71
CA ASP A 77 -18.88 -2.03 -8.94
C ASP A 77 -18.00 -1.96 -7.68
N GLY A 78 -18.06 -0.83 -6.99
CA GLY A 78 -17.30 -0.59 -5.77
C GLY A 78 -17.71 -1.46 -4.59
N LYS A 79 -18.97 -1.92 -4.52
CA LYS A 79 -19.44 -2.82 -3.45
C LYS A 79 -18.81 -4.20 -3.60
N GLN A 80 -18.82 -4.75 -4.81
CA GLN A 80 -18.16 -6.02 -5.11
C GLN A 80 -16.64 -5.92 -4.86
N THR A 81 -16.04 -4.78 -5.20
CA THR A 81 -14.61 -4.54 -4.95
C THR A 81 -14.28 -4.61 -3.46
N VAL A 82 -15.04 -3.93 -2.60
CA VAL A 82 -14.81 -3.97 -1.15
C VAL A 82 -15.00 -5.39 -0.61
N GLN A 83 -16.03 -6.09 -1.07
CA GLN A 83 -16.26 -7.46 -0.64
C GLN A 83 -15.06 -8.36 -1.00
N LEU A 84 -14.59 -8.30 -2.25
CA LEU A 84 -13.43 -9.07 -2.70
C LEU A 84 -12.15 -8.73 -1.93
N LEU A 85 -11.91 -7.44 -1.65
CA LEU A 85 -10.76 -7.01 -0.83
C LEU A 85 -10.86 -7.51 0.61
N SER A 86 -12.06 -7.49 1.21
CA SER A 86 -12.27 -7.98 2.58
C SER A 86 -12.02 -9.49 2.72
N GLU A 87 -12.33 -10.27 1.69
CA GLU A 87 -12.12 -11.72 1.65
C GLU A 87 -10.64 -12.10 1.50
N GLN A 88 -9.81 -11.21 0.93
CA GLN A 88 -8.36 -11.42 0.76
C GLN A 88 -7.56 -11.27 2.07
N VAL A 89 -8.18 -10.90 3.19
CA VAL A 89 -7.50 -10.57 4.45
C VAL A 89 -7.02 -11.80 5.26
N LEU A 90 -7.34 -13.04 4.87
CA LEU A 90 -6.84 -14.27 5.53
C LEU A 90 -6.12 -15.16 4.51
N PRO A 91 -4.82 -15.55 4.68
CA PRO A 91 -4.16 -15.99 5.92
C PRO A 91 -2.73 -15.44 6.18
N ASN A 92 -2.28 -14.35 5.55
CA ASN A 92 -0.87 -13.92 5.67
C ASN A 92 -0.57 -12.97 6.85
N VAL A 93 -1.59 -12.47 7.56
CA VAL A 93 -1.39 -11.59 8.73
C VAL A 93 -0.89 -12.36 9.96
N VAL A 94 -1.18 -13.66 10.08
CA VAL A 94 -0.69 -14.49 11.20
C VAL A 94 0.77 -14.90 11.02
N VAL A 95 1.23 -15.06 9.77
CA VAL A 95 2.58 -15.59 9.47
C VAL A 95 3.67 -14.55 9.72
N GLU A 96 3.44 -13.27 9.39
CA GLU A 96 4.42 -12.20 9.70
C GLU A 96 4.55 -11.96 11.21
N ALA A 97 3.47 -12.12 11.99
CA ALA A 97 3.53 -11.99 13.45
C ALA A 97 4.35 -13.10 14.12
N GLN A 98 4.34 -14.32 13.56
CA GLN A 98 5.14 -15.44 14.09
C GLN A 98 6.62 -15.31 13.76
N HIS A 99 6.97 -14.75 12.59
CA HIS A 99 8.37 -14.61 12.18
C HIS A 99 9.11 -13.48 12.94
N ILE A 100 8.38 -12.46 13.42
CA ILE A 100 8.95 -11.38 14.26
C ILE A 100 9.18 -11.85 15.70
N LEU A 101 8.36 -12.76 16.24
CA LEU A 101 8.52 -13.27 17.60
C LEU A 101 9.68 -14.26 17.72
N SER A 102 10.01 -15.03 16.68
CA SER A 102 11.18 -15.92 16.67
C SER A 102 12.53 -15.19 16.51
N TYR A 103 12.52 -13.92 16.09
CA TYR A 103 13.75 -13.14 15.90
C TYR A 103 14.19 -12.38 17.15
N ASN A 104 13.35 -12.31 18.19
CA ASN A 104 13.65 -11.63 19.46
C ASN A 104 14.03 -12.59 20.61
N GLU A 105 14.18 -13.89 20.34
CA GLU A 105 14.63 -14.90 21.31
C GLU A 105 16.03 -15.49 21.00
N GLN A 106 16.84 -14.82 20.17
CA GLN A 106 18.25 -15.16 19.95
C GLN A 106 19.19 -14.00 20.29
#